data_AF-A0A8J3FMH2-F1
#
_entry.id   AF-A0A8J3FMH2-F1
#
_cell.length_a   1.000
_cell.length_b   1.000
_cell.length_c   1.000
_cell.angle_alpha   90.00
_cell.angle_beta   90.00
_cell.angle_gamma   90.00
#
_symmetry.space_group_name_H-M   'P 1'
#
loop_
_entity.id
_entity.type
_entity.pdbx_description
1 polymer ?
#
loop_
_entity_poly.entity_id
_entity_poly.type
_entity_poly.pdbx_seq_one_letter_code
_entity_poly.pdbx_strand_id
1 'polypeptide(L)'
;MLTERTRLPHSGLGLLDLLATCPPDDASGFDPHDPATLLMLIQMAAKYHARGDRHRRAGICRQLHISDITDVGELRRLLSTRLAAMRSPPGRALAAVRRLLNLVSVLLKEVPVSTSPNVQDRTPELARQQLIDQLTARGWITQPAVAAAFAAVPRHLFAPEGTSIEAAYADDTVVTRRGPDGKTTSSISAPWLQAYMIEAAALKPGSRVLEIGSGGYNAALLAEVVGPAGMVVTVDIDAQVVANARTGLARAGYPQVQAIRADGEHGYAEGGPYDAVIVTVETSDVPPAWIGQVAADGVLVIPLRMRGHTRCLTLRLDGDHLVAGAALQCGFVSMQGYGRDPARRIPLRGDDAVLVLDDPTTQVDGDALRAALDPPGVLRWSPVTAALDDGSAFESVHLWLASQPRPYGILTVDREKTAGLLDPQDRFFCPTLLTDDSFAYLTLRRQNAETWQFGTHGYGPAADTLAAELIDLLTVWHEQHRAGAGPRITVYPTGTRLPDSGRLRLLVPRRHTTIVITWPGQEQ
;
A
#
# COMPACT_ATOMS: atom_id res chain seq x y z
N MET A 1 44.18 6.89 7.21
CA MET A 1 43.92 7.14 5.77
C MET A 1 43.27 5.89 5.20
N LEU A 2 41.95 5.91 4.98
CA LEU A 2 41.22 5.03 4.05
C LEU A 2 39.73 5.43 4.10
N THR A 3 39.34 6.21 3.09
CA THR A 3 38.06 6.22 2.37
C THR A 3 36.77 5.81 3.12
N GLU A 4 36.00 6.82 3.56
CA GLU A 4 34.57 6.70 3.84
C GLU A 4 33.78 6.64 2.52
N ARG A 5 33.02 5.54 2.33
CA ARG A 5 31.93 5.47 1.34
C ARG A 5 30.66 5.97 2.01
N THR A 6 30.24 7.17 1.65
CA THR A 6 28.93 7.74 1.97
C THR A 6 27.82 6.90 1.31
N ARG A 7 27.04 6.19 2.12
CA ARG A 7 25.74 5.63 1.72
C ARG A 7 24.68 6.73 1.90
N LEU A 8 23.90 6.98 0.86
CA LEU A 8 22.73 7.85 0.88
C LEU A 8 21.51 7.07 1.42
N PRO A 9 20.63 7.68 2.22
CA PRO A 9 19.49 7.00 2.82
C PRO A 9 18.33 6.82 1.82
N HIS A 10 17.76 5.61 1.85
CA HIS A 10 16.53 5.24 1.14
C HIS A 10 15.32 5.82 1.87
N SER A 11 14.51 6.63 1.18
CA SER A 11 13.27 7.20 1.71
C SER A 11 12.05 6.65 0.96
N GLY A 12 11.20 5.92 1.70
CA GLY A 12 9.85 5.53 1.30
C GLY A 12 8.82 6.61 1.65
N LEU A 13 9.05 7.83 1.14
CA LEU A 13 8.04 8.88 1.12
C LEU A 13 7.86 9.29 -0.34
N GLY A 14 6.62 9.24 -0.84
CA GLY A 14 6.31 9.79 -2.15
C GLY A 14 6.71 11.25 -2.19
N LEU A 15 7.45 11.66 -3.22
CA LEU A 15 7.95 13.02 -3.45
C LEU A 15 6.84 14.11 -3.38
N LEU A 16 5.57 13.71 -3.51
CA LEU A 16 4.38 14.55 -3.40
C LEU A 16 4.04 14.96 -1.95
N ASP A 17 4.39 14.16 -0.94
CA ASP A 17 4.08 14.45 0.47
C ASP A 17 5.00 15.52 1.06
N LEU A 18 6.22 15.67 0.51
CA LEU A 18 7.12 16.77 0.86
C LEU A 18 6.60 18.14 0.36
N LEU A 19 5.63 18.16 -0.56
CA LEU A 19 5.06 19.36 -1.20
C LEU A 19 3.67 19.74 -0.65
N ALA A 20 3.20 19.08 0.40
CA ALA A 20 1.87 19.27 0.99
C ALA A 20 1.84 20.31 2.14
N THR A 21 2.98 20.80 2.61
CA THR A 21 3.05 21.78 3.71
C THR A 21 3.31 23.21 3.19
N CYS A 22 2.32 23.87 2.57
CA CYS A 22 2.25 25.35 2.50
C CYS A 22 0.85 25.83 2.07
N PRO A 23 0.36 27.00 2.54
CA PRO A 23 -1.06 27.40 2.52
C PRO A 23 -1.46 28.21 1.24
N PRO A 24 -2.67 28.80 1.15
CA PRO A 24 -3.61 28.62 0.03
C PRO A 24 -3.30 29.42 -1.26
N ASP A 25 -4.05 29.05 -2.30
CA ASP A 25 -3.98 29.32 -3.75
C ASP A 25 -3.91 30.79 -4.27
N ASP A 26 -3.60 31.82 -3.46
CA ASP A 26 -3.54 33.22 -3.93
C ASP A 26 -2.17 33.89 -3.71
N ALA A 27 -1.38 33.96 -4.78
CA ALA A 27 -0.03 34.55 -4.79
C ALA A 27 -0.02 36.06 -5.12
N SER A 28 -1.18 36.73 -5.14
CA SER A 28 -1.23 38.19 -5.35
C SER A 28 -0.92 38.92 -4.05
N GLY A 29 0.35 39.27 -3.84
CA GLY A 29 0.77 40.08 -2.69
C GLY A 29 2.16 39.78 -2.13
N PHE A 30 2.86 38.78 -2.65
CA PHE A 30 4.19 38.43 -2.18
C PHE A 30 5.29 39.22 -2.90
N ASP A 31 6.29 39.69 -2.15
CA ASP A 31 7.47 40.37 -2.70
C ASP A 31 8.39 39.34 -3.38
N PRO A 32 8.52 39.34 -4.72
CA PRO A 32 9.37 38.39 -5.44
C PRO A 32 10.87 38.62 -5.22
N HIS A 33 11.24 39.62 -4.41
CA HIS A 33 12.62 39.87 -3.99
C HIS A 33 13.02 39.13 -2.70
N ASP A 34 12.07 38.52 -1.98
CA ASP A 34 12.35 37.67 -0.82
C ASP A 34 12.77 36.24 -1.23
N PRO A 35 13.93 35.72 -0.78
CA PRO A 35 14.40 34.38 -1.14
C PRO A 35 13.46 33.24 -0.73
N ALA A 36 12.70 33.38 0.37
CA ALA A 36 11.76 32.35 0.80
C ALA A 36 10.51 32.32 -0.10
N THR A 37 10.03 33.49 -0.50
CA THR A 37 8.97 33.65 -1.50
C THR A 37 9.38 33.09 -2.86
N LEU A 38 10.59 33.40 -3.32
CA LEU A 38 11.12 32.88 -4.59
C LEU A 38 11.18 31.34 -4.59
N LEU A 39 11.58 30.77 -3.45
CA LEU A 39 11.65 29.33 -3.24
C LEU A 39 10.28 28.66 -3.33
N MET A 40 9.28 29.26 -2.69
CA MET A 40 7.90 28.80 -2.67
C MET A 40 7.29 28.80 -4.07
N LEU A 41 7.50 29.88 -4.84
CA LEU A 41 6.98 29.99 -6.21
C LEU A 41 7.58 28.92 -7.14
N ILE A 42 8.88 28.63 -7.04
CA ILE A 42 9.55 27.57 -7.82
C ILE A 42 8.96 26.19 -7.46
N GLN A 43 8.72 25.92 -6.17
CA GLN A 43 8.11 24.67 -5.72
C GLN A 43 6.67 24.50 -6.21
N MET A 44 5.87 25.56 -6.16
CA MET A 44 4.50 25.55 -6.68
C MET A 44 4.47 25.31 -8.19
N ALA A 45 5.34 25.97 -8.95
CA ALA A 45 5.41 25.77 -10.40
C ALA A 45 5.82 24.33 -10.77
N ALA A 46 6.77 23.73 -10.03
CA ALA A 46 7.16 22.32 -10.21
C ALA A 46 6.00 21.36 -9.87
N LYS A 47 5.23 21.65 -8.82
CA LYS A 47 4.03 20.88 -8.43
C LYS A 47 2.94 20.93 -9.51
N TYR A 48 2.65 22.09 -10.08
CA TYR A 48 1.67 22.21 -11.16
C TYR A 48 2.16 21.59 -12.47
N HIS A 49 3.47 21.62 -12.74
CA HIS A 49 4.07 20.90 -13.86
C HIS A 49 3.86 19.38 -13.73
N ALA A 50 4.13 18.80 -12.56
CA ALA A 50 3.92 17.37 -12.30
C ALA A 50 2.44 16.94 -12.39
N ARG A 51 1.50 17.87 -12.13
CA ARG A 51 0.05 17.65 -12.26
C ARG A 51 -0.52 17.95 -13.64
N GLY A 52 0.30 18.42 -14.60
CA GLY A 52 -0.15 18.78 -15.95
C GLY A 52 -0.99 20.06 -16.04
N ASP A 53 -1.06 20.88 -14.97
CA ASP A 53 -1.84 22.12 -14.94
C ASP A 53 -1.07 23.27 -15.61
N ARG A 54 -1.22 23.37 -16.94
CA ARG A 54 -0.52 24.35 -17.77
C ARG A 54 -0.90 25.80 -17.47
N HIS A 55 -2.13 26.06 -17.04
CA HIS A 55 -2.64 27.41 -16.82
C HIS A 55 -2.03 28.03 -15.55
N ARG A 56 -2.07 27.29 -14.43
CA ARG A 56 -1.48 27.74 -13.16
C ARG A 56 0.04 27.82 -13.24
N ARG A 57 0.69 26.84 -13.90
CA ARG A 57 2.13 26.87 -14.18
C ARG A 57 2.54 28.14 -14.92
N ALA A 58 1.84 28.48 -16.01
CA ALA A 58 2.15 29.66 -16.81
C ALA A 58 1.98 30.97 -16.02
N GLY A 59 1.04 31.03 -15.07
CA GLY A 59 0.90 32.16 -14.15
C GLY A 59 2.14 32.40 -13.30
N ILE A 60 2.71 31.34 -12.73
CA ILE A 60 3.90 31.43 -11.87
C ILE A 60 5.16 31.71 -12.69
N CYS A 61 5.32 31.10 -13.87
CA CYS A 61 6.45 31.41 -14.76
C CYS A 61 6.49 32.91 -15.13
N ARG A 62 5.33 33.54 -15.38
CA ARG A 62 5.24 34.99 -15.59
C ARG A 62 5.67 35.79 -14.37
N GLN A 63 5.26 35.40 -13.17
CA GLN A 63 5.68 36.06 -11.93
C GLN A 63 7.20 35.95 -11.71
N LEU A 64 7.77 34.77 -12.01
CA LEU A 64 9.20 34.51 -11.93
C LEU A 64 10.01 35.13 -13.09
N HIS A 65 9.35 35.65 -14.13
CA HIS A 65 9.99 36.17 -15.35
C HIS A 65 10.88 35.12 -16.04
N ILE A 66 10.42 33.87 -16.06
CA ILE A 66 11.07 32.75 -16.75
C ILE A 66 10.14 32.18 -17.83
N SER A 67 10.74 31.55 -18.83
CA SER A 67 10.01 31.07 -20.00
C SER A 67 9.36 29.71 -19.73
N ASP A 68 10.08 28.81 -19.03
CA ASP A 68 9.59 27.52 -18.58
C ASP A 68 10.26 27.13 -17.25
N ILE A 69 9.48 26.52 -16.36
CA ILE A 69 9.98 26.01 -15.07
C ILE A 69 10.92 24.81 -15.25
N THR A 70 10.94 24.17 -16.42
CA THR A 70 11.85 23.06 -16.71
C THR A 70 13.25 23.51 -17.13
N ASP A 71 13.48 24.81 -17.38
CA ASP A 71 14.81 25.33 -17.68
C ASP A 71 15.61 25.55 -16.38
N VAL A 72 16.29 24.49 -15.96
CA VAL A 72 17.17 24.47 -14.78
C VAL A 72 18.28 25.53 -14.89
N GLY A 73 18.73 25.86 -16.10
CA GLY A 73 19.75 26.87 -16.34
C GLY A 73 19.25 28.28 -16.03
N GLU A 74 18.05 28.60 -16.51
CA GLU A 74 17.36 29.86 -16.24
C GLU A 74 17.04 30.02 -14.74
N LEU A 75 16.53 28.96 -14.10
CA LEU A 75 16.27 28.92 -12.65
C LEU A 75 17.53 29.12 -11.82
N ARG A 76 18.64 28.46 -12.20
CA ARG A 76 19.93 28.57 -11.51
C ARG A 76 20.52 29.97 -11.65
N ARG A 77 20.39 30.59 -12.84
CA ARG A 77 20.81 31.98 -13.07
C ARG A 77 20.01 32.91 -12.16
N LEU A 78 18.69 32.76 -12.12
CA LEU A 78 17.79 33.61 -11.35
C LEU A 78 18.07 33.53 -9.84
N LEU A 79 18.24 32.32 -9.30
CA LEU A 79 18.64 32.12 -7.89
C LEU A 79 20.02 32.70 -7.59
N SER A 80 21.01 32.46 -8.45
CA SER A 80 22.39 32.94 -8.25
C SER A 80 22.50 34.46 -8.25
N THR A 81 21.84 35.12 -9.20
CA THR A 81 21.82 36.59 -9.29
C THR A 81 21.18 37.24 -8.05
N ARG A 82 20.13 36.63 -7.49
CA ARG A 82 19.45 37.16 -6.29
C ARG A 82 20.21 36.88 -5.00
N LEU A 83 20.88 35.74 -4.90
CA LEU A 83 21.77 35.42 -3.78
C LEU A 83 22.99 36.35 -3.73
N ALA A 84 23.54 36.70 -4.89
CA ALA A 84 24.68 37.61 -4.99
C ALA A 84 24.35 39.06 -4.61
N ALA A 85 23.07 39.47 -4.69
CA ALA A 85 22.62 40.79 -4.28
C ALA A 85 22.51 40.95 -2.74
N MET A 86 22.65 39.87 -1.96
CA MET A 86 22.59 39.90 -0.51
C MET A 86 23.94 40.28 0.11
N ARG A 87 24.00 41.41 0.81
CA ARG A 87 25.24 41.93 1.44
C ARG A 87 25.80 41.03 2.55
N SER A 88 25.05 40.06 3.09
CA SER A 88 25.54 39.07 4.09
C SER A 88 24.57 37.86 4.22
N PRO A 89 24.85 36.68 3.63
CA PRO A 89 24.03 35.49 3.86
C PRO A 89 24.53 34.68 5.07
N PRO A 90 23.67 34.25 6.01
CA PRO A 90 24.08 33.28 7.04
C PRO A 90 24.39 31.94 6.38
N GLY A 91 25.43 31.23 6.84
CA GLY A 91 25.95 30.00 6.20
C GLY A 91 24.94 28.87 5.94
N ARG A 92 23.75 28.93 6.54
CA ARG A 92 22.61 28.03 6.31
C ARG A 92 21.84 28.31 5.01
N ALA A 93 21.80 29.55 4.51
CA ALA A 93 21.09 29.91 3.29
C ALA A 93 21.75 29.33 2.03
N LEU A 94 23.09 29.33 2.00
CA LEU A 94 23.85 28.75 0.88
C LEU A 94 23.70 27.23 0.82
N ALA A 95 23.62 26.55 1.98
CA ALA A 95 23.39 25.11 2.07
C ALA A 95 21.96 24.71 1.70
N ALA A 96 20.96 25.50 2.09
CA ALA A 96 19.56 25.30 1.71
C ALA A 96 19.35 25.50 0.21
N VAL A 97 19.94 26.55 -0.37
CA VAL A 97 19.94 26.77 -1.83
C VAL A 97 20.66 25.64 -2.57
N ARG A 98 21.80 25.16 -2.08
CA ARG A 98 22.53 24.04 -2.74
C ARG A 98 21.74 22.73 -2.67
N ARG A 99 21.12 22.44 -1.52
CA ARG A 99 20.24 21.28 -1.35
C ARG A 99 19.01 21.38 -2.22
N LEU A 100 18.44 22.58 -2.39
CA LEU A 100 17.26 22.77 -3.22
C LEU A 100 17.57 22.90 -4.71
N LEU A 101 18.72 23.44 -5.12
CA LEU A 101 19.19 23.31 -6.51
C LEU A 101 19.49 21.85 -6.85
N ASN A 102 19.97 21.05 -5.90
CA ASN A 102 20.06 19.60 -6.06
C ASN A 102 18.67 18.95 -6.09
N LEU A 103 17.72 19.38 -5.26
CA LEU A 103 16.35 18.85 -5.25
C LEU A 103 15.58 19.21 -6.54
N VAL A 104 15.73 20.45 -7.02
CA VAL A 104 15.21 20.95 -8.31
C VAL A 104 15.95 20.29 -9.47
N SER A 105 17.25 20.02 -9.35
CA SER A 105 17.98 19.21 -10.34
C SER A 105 17.60 17.74 -10.31
N VAL A 106 17.13 17.20 -9.18
CA VAL A 106 16.58 15.83 -9.03
C VAL A 106 15.12 15.77 -9.49
N LEU A 107 14.37 16.86 -9.31
CA LEU A 107 13.01 17.05 -9.83
C LEU A 107 13.01 17.34 -11.35
N LEU A 108 14.09 17.89 -11.91
CA LEU A 108 14.20 18.33 -13.31
C LEU A 108 15.27 17.60 -14.16
N LYS A 109 16.10 16.73 -13.58
CA LYS A 109 17.00 15.78 -14.25
C LYS A 109 17.09 14.50 -13.40
N GLU A 110 17.14 13.30 -13.95
CA GLU A 110 17.90 12.88 -15.13
C GLU A 110 17.07 12.93 -16.42
N VAL A 111 17.37 13.84 -17.34
CA VAL A 111 18.22 13.50 -18.50
C VAL A 111 19.45 14.42 -18.59
N PRO A 112 20.69 13.90 -18.71
CA PRO A 112 21.80 14.69 -19.21
C PRO A 112 21.53 15.10 -20.66
N VAL A 113 21.75 16.37 -21.00
CA VAL A 113 21.91 16.79 -22.39
C VAL A 113 23.21 16.16 -22.91
N SER A 114 23.10 14.91 -23.32
CA SER A 114 23.74 14.45 -24.54
C SER A 114 22.75 14.74 -25.65
N THR A 115 23.24 15.22 -26.79
CA THR A 115 22.51 15.48 -28.03
C THR A 115 21.23 14.64 -28.15
N SER A 116 20.06 15.30 -28.18
CA SER A 116 18.71 14.75 -28.30
C SER A 116 18.63 13.22 -28.40
N PRO A 117 18.30 12.47 -27.32
CA PRO A 117 17.77 11.14 -27.52
C PRO A 117 16.41 11.34 -28.18
N ASN A 118 16.34 10.79 -29.39
CA ASN A 118 15.21 10.81 -30.27
C ASN A 118 13.93 10.40 -29.50
N VAL A 119 12.75 10.76 -29.99
CA VAL A 119 11.44 10.24 -29.53
C VAL A 119 11.34 8.69 -29.66
N GLN A 120 12.43 8.03 -30.04
CA GLN A 120 12.58 6.61 -30.33
C GLN A 120 13.00 5.74 -29.13
N ASP A 121 13.34 6.30 -27.95
CA ASP A 121 13.87 5.52 -26.80
C ASP A 121 12.84 5.11 -25.72
N ARG A 122 11.54 5.03 -26.03
CA ARG A 122 10.50 4.57 -25.08
C ARG A 122 9.88 3.24 -25.48
N THR A 123 10.72 2.24 -25.73
CA THR A 123 10.20 0.93 -26.11
C THR A 123 9.67 0.18 -24.88
N PRO A 124 8.64 -0.67 -25.02
CA PRO A 124 8.13 -1.50 -23.93
C PRO A 124 9.20 -2.39 -23.28
N GLU A 125 10.27 -2.73 -24.00
CA GLU A 125 11.37 -3.56 -23.53
C GLU A 125 12.25 -2.81 -22.52
N LEU A 126 12.56 -1.54 -22.80
CA LEU A 126 13.35 -0.71 -21.88
C LEU A 126 12.58 -0.46 -20.57
N ALA A 127 11.31 -0.08 -20.67
CA ALA A 127 10.46 0.14 -19.49
C ALA A 127 10.31 -1.12 -18.64
N ARG A 128 10.20 -2.30 -19.28
CA ARG A 128 10.17 -3.59 -18.60
C ARG A 128 11.48 -3.89 -17.87
N GLN A 129 12.63 -3.65 -18.52
CA GLN A 129 13.93 -3.88 -17.88
C GLN A 129 14.13 -2.96 -16.66
N GLN A 130 13.78 -1.68 -16.79
CA GLN A 130 13.85 -0.72 -15.68
C GLN A 130 12.98 -1.15 -14.48
N LEU A 131 11.77 -1.65 -14.75
CA LEU A 131 10.91 -2.21 -13.70
C LEU A 131 11.58 -3.39 -13.01
N ILE A 132 12.14 -4.34 -13.77
CA ILE A 132 12.83 -5.52 -13.21
C ILE A 132 14.02 -5.10 -12.34
N ASP A 133 14.83 -4.16 -12.81
CA ASP A 133 15.98 -3.63 -12.07
C ASP A 133 15.53 -2.99 -10.75
N GLN A 134 14.46 -2.20 -10.78
CA GLN A 134 13.86 -1.60 -9.58
C GLN A 134 13.38 -2.67 -8.59
N LEU A 135 12.64 -3.68 -9.06
CA LEU A 135 12.11 -4.75 -8.20
C LEU A 135 13.22 -5.60 -7.59
N THR A 136 14.27 -5.88 -8.36
CA THR A 136 15.46 -6.62 -7.90
C THR A 136 16.25 -5.81 -6.87
N ALA A 137 16.50 -4.53 -7.14
CA ALA A 137 17.22 -3.66 -6.22
C ALA A 137 16.50 -3.47 -4.87
N ARG A 138 15.16 -3.56 -4.87
CA ARG A 138 14.32 -3.51 -3.67
C ARG A 138 14.14 -4.87 -2.98
N GLY A 139 14.66 -5.95 -3.57
CA GLY A 139 14.57 -7.30 -3.00
C GLY A 139 13.20 -7.97 -3.18
N TRP A 140 12.32 -7.42 -4.04
CA TRP A 140 11.03 -8.05 -4.37
C TRP A 140 11.16 -9.22 -5.34
N ILE A 141 12.16 -9.15 -6.22
CA ILE A 141 12.59 -10.27 -7.07
C ILE A 141 13.93 -10.74 -6.54
N THR A 142 13.99 -12.01 -6.16
CA THR A 142 15.18 -12.67 -5.61
C THR A 142 15.57 -13.91 -6.42
N GLN A 143 14.59 -14.58 -7.05
CA GLN A 143 14.82 -15.78 -7.84
C GLN A 143 15.00 -15.45 -9.32
N PRO A 144 16.03 -16.01 -9.99
CA PRO A 144 16.23 -15.82 -11.43
C PRO A 144 15.03 -16.21 -12.29
N ALA A 145 14.26 -17.23 -11.87
CA ALA A 145 13.07 -17.67 -12.58
C ALA A 145 11.96 -16.59 -12.59
N VAL A 146 11.81 -15.84 -11.50
CA VAL A 146 10.83 -14.75 -11.40
C VAL A 146 11.29 -13.56 -12.26
N ALA A 147 12.58 -13.20 -12.22
CA ALA A 147 13.14 -12.17 -13.10
C ALA A 147 12.92 -12.52 -14.59
N ALA A 148 13.17 -13.78 -14.97
CA ALA A 148 12.96 -14.27 -16.33
C ALA A 148 11.48 -14.20 -16.75
N ALA A 149 10.55 -14.55 -15.86
CA ALA A 149 9.11 -14.43 -16.12
C ALA A 149 8.70 -12.97 -16.37
N PHE A 150 9.17 -12.03 -15.54
CA PHE A 150 8.90 -10.60 -15.75
C PHE A 150 9.53 -10.07 -17.03
N ALA A 151 10.69 -10.60 -17.44
CA ALA A 151 11.33 -10.22 -18.71
C ALA A 151 10.57 -10.76 -19.93
N ALA A 152 9.99 -11.97 -19.84
CA ALA A 152 9.24 -12.60 -20.92
C ALA A 152 7.86 -11.96 -21.12
N VAL A 153 7.10 -11.77 -20.04
CA VAL A 153 5.68 -11.40 -20.15
C VAL A 153 5.49 -9.89 -20.40
N PRO A 154 4.91 -9.48 -21.54
CA PRO A 154 4.67 -8.08 -21.86
C PRO A 154 3.47 -7.50 -21.09
N ARG A 155 3.71 -6.95 -19.90
CA ARG A 155 2.67 -6.40 -19.00
C ARG A 155 1.65 -5.48 -19.67
N HIS A 156 2.12 -4.60 -20.56
CA HIS A 156 1.29 -3.65 -21.30
C HIS A 156 0.21 -4.29 -22.19
N LEU A 157 0.35 -5.56 -22.60
CA LEU A 157 -0.69 -6.26 -23.40
C LEU A 157 -1.94 -6.63 -22.59
N PHE A 158 -1.85 -6.60 -21.26
CA PHE A 158 -2.96 -6.87 -20.36
C PHE A 158 -3.64 -5.59 -19.86
N ALA A 159 -3.04 -4.43 -20.11
CA ALA A 159 -3.57 -3.14 -19.70
C ALA A 159 -4.72 -2.68 -20.62
N PRO A 160 -5.66 -1.86 -20.12
CA PRO A 160 -6.70 -1.27 -20.96
C PRO A 160 -6.10 -0.43 -22.09
N GLU A 161 -6.84 -0.35 -23.19
CA GLU A 161 -6.48 0.50 -24.32
C GLU A 161 -6.31 1.96 -23.88
N GLY A 162 -5.27 2.62 -24.40
CA GLY A 162 -4.92 3.99 -24.02
C GLY A 162 -4.03 4.11 -22.78
N THR A 163 -3.74 3.01 -22.07
CA THR A 163 -2.71 3.00 -21.02
C THR A 163 -1.34 3.24 -21.63
N SER A 164 -0.58 4.23 -21.14
CA SER A 164 0.78 4.48 -21.64
C SER A 164 1.74 3.36 -21.21
N ILE A 165 2.85 3.20 -21.93
CA ILE A 165 3.87 2.21 -21.58
C ILE A 165 4.45 2.51 -20.20
N GLU A 166 4.68 3.78 -19.88
CA GLU A 166 5.19 4.20 -18.57
C GLU A 166 4.21 3.85 -17.45
N ALA A 167 2.90 4.07 -17.64
CA ALA A 167 1.89 3.69 -16.66
C ALA A 167 1.78 2.16 -16.52
N ALA A 168 1.91 1.41 -17.61
CA ALA A 168 1.84 -0.05 -17.58
C ALA A 168 3.02 -0.69 -16.82
N TYR A 169 4.20 -0.07 -16.86
CA TYR A 169 5.41 -0.55 -16.17
C TYR A 169 5.78 0.25 -14.91
N ALA A 170 4.92 1.18 -14.48
CA ALA A 170 5.05 1.78 -13.16
C ALA A 170 4.86 0.68 -12.09
N ASP A 171 5.55 0.83 -10.97
CA ASP A 171 5.39 -0.05 -9.81
C ASP A 171 4.09 0.27 -9.04
N ASP A 172 2.97 0.28 -9.75
CA ASP A 172 1.64 0.66 -9.30
C ASP A 172 0.57 -0.19 -10.00
N THR A 173 -0.65 -0.13 -9.48
CA THR A 173 -1.83 -0.79 -10.03
C THR A 173 -2.33 -0.11 -11.30
N VAL A 174 -2.88 -0.91 -12.23
CA VAL A 174 -3.59 -0.40 -13.41
C VAL A 174 -5.04 -0.84 -13.31
N VAL A 175 -5.96 0.10 -13.12
CA VAL A 175 -7.40 -0.19 -13.05
C VAL A 175 -7.89 -0.70 -14.41
N THR A 176 -8.41 -1.91 -14.45
CA THR A 176 -8.93 -2.53 -15.68
C THR A 176 -10.46 -2.46 -15.74
N ARG A 177 -11.12 -2.37 -14.59
CA ARG A 177 -12.58 -2.34 -14.53
C ARG A 177 -13.09 -1.60 -13.30
N ARG A 178 -14.20 -0.89 -13.51
CA ARG A 178 -15.02 -0.32 -12.45
C ARG A 178 -16.42 -0.94 -12.49
N GLY A 179 -17.00 -1.13 -11.32
CA GLY A 179 -18.38 -1.53 -11.15
C GLY A 179 -19.36 -0.38 -11.44
N PRO A 180 -20.68 -0.67 -11.46
CA PRO A 180 -21.71 0.35 -11.68
C PRO A 180 -21.71 1.49 -10.65
N ASP A 181 -21.21 1.24 -9.44
CA ASP A 181 -21.06 2.22 -8.37
C ASP A 181 -19.76 3.05 -8.46
N GLY A 182 -19.00 2.89 -9.55
CA GLY A 182 -17.73 3.58 -9.80
C GLY A 182 -16.53 2.99 -9.07
N LYS A 183 -16.71 2.01 -8.18
CA LYS A 183 -15.61 1.36 -7.46
C LYS A 183 -14.81 0.46 -8.38
N THR A 184 -13.52 0.37 -8.13
CA THR A 184 -12.64 -0.56 -8.85
C THR A 184 -13.04 -1.99 -8.51
N THR A 185 -13.33 -2.80 -9.53
CA THR A 185 -13.70 -4.22 -9.39
C THR A 185 -12.63 -5.15 -9.95
N SER A 186 -11.73 -4.64 -10.79
CA SER A 186 -10.55 -5.36 -11.28
C SER A 186 -9.41 -4.39 -11.59
N SER A 187 -8.20 -4.85 -11.37
CA SER A 187 -6.96 -4.15 -11.69
C SER A 187 -5.83 -5.14 -11.96
N ILE A 188 -4.84 -4.73 -12.75
CA ILE A 188 -3.54 -5.38 -12.73
C ILE A 188 -2.85 -4.92 -11.45
N SER A 189 -2.55 -5.86 -10.54
CA SER A 189 -1.86 -5.57 -9.29
C SER A 189 -0.47 -4.97 -9.53
N ALA A 190 0.03 -4.21 -8.55
CA ALA A 190 1.36 -3.62 -8.63
C ALA A 190 2.43 -4.72 -8.83
N PRO A 191 3.44 -4.48 -9.69
CA PRO A 191 4.51 -5.44 -9.98
C PRO A 191 5.21 -5.99 -8.73
N TRP A 192 5.54 -5.15 -7.74
CA TRP A 192 6.19 -5.59 -6.51
C TRP A 192 5.39 -6.66 -5.76
N LEU A 193 4.06 -6.53 -5.74
CA LEU A 193 3.18 -7.45 -5.02
C LEU A 193 3.01 -8.77 -5.76
N GLN A 194 2.96 -8.73 -7.10
CA GLN A 194 2.96 -9.95 -7.92
C GLN A 194 4.28 -10.72 -7.80
N ALA A 195 5.42 -10.01 -7.84
CA ALA A 195 6.72 -10.60 -7.57
C ALA A 195 6.76 -11.26 -6.19
N TYR A 196 6.34 -10.54 -5.15
CA TYR A 196 6.25 -11.07 -3.78
C TYR A 196 5.39 -12.35 -3.69
N MET A 197 4.20 -12.35 -4.30
CA MET A 197 3.30 -13.51 -4.23
C MET A 197 3.86 -14.74 -4.97
N ILE A 198 4.50 -14.55 -6.12
CA ILE A 198 5.14 -15.62 -6.89
C ILE A 198 6.34 -16.19 -6.13
N GLU A 199 7.17 -15.32 -5.56
CA GLU A 199 8.30 -15.70 -4.71
C GLU A 199 7.84 -16.49 -3.48
N ALA A 200 6.80 -15.99 -2.80
CA ALA A 200 6.21 -16.61 -1.62
C ALA A 200 5.58 -17.99 -1.90
N ALA A 201 5.10 -18.22 -3.12
CA ALA A 201 4.58 -19.52 -3.55
C ALA A 201 5.70 -20.56 -3.75
N ALA A 202 6.96 -20.15 -3.87
CA ALA A 202 8.13 -21.04 -4.02
C ALA A 202 7.93 -22.11 -5.11
N LEU A 203 7.38 -21.69 -6.25
CA LEU A 203 7.01 -22.57 -7.36
C LEU A 203 8.22 -23.24 -7.99
N LYS A 204 8.02 -24.48 -8.45
CA LYS A 204 9.02 -25.27 -9.17
C LYS A 204 8.57 -25.50 -10.62
N PRO A 205 9.49 -25.76 -11.56
CA PRO A 205 9.11 -26.28 -12.87
C PRO A 205 8.22 -27.52 -12.74
N GLY A 206 7.12 -27.56 -13.49
CA GLY A 206 6.11 -28.62 -13.41
C GLY A 206 4.97 -28.37 -12.42
N SER A 207 5.01 -27.29 -11.62
CA SER A 207 3.97 -27.01 -10.63
C SER A 207 2.60 -26.76 -11.28
N ARG A 208 1.55 -27.19 -10.60
CA ARG A 208 0.15 -26.91 -10.92
C ARG A 208 -0.34 -25.75 -10.03
N VAL A 209 -0.79 -24.67 -10.65
CA VAL A 209 -1.19 -23.45 -9.93
C VAL A 209 -2.63 -23.10 -10.25
N LEU A 210 -3.40 -22.81 -9.21
CA LEU A 210 -4.70 -22.16 -9.30
C LEU A 210 -4.55 -20.69 -8.92
N GLU A 211 -4.90 -19.78 -9.82
CA GLU A 211 -5.08 -18.37 -9.51
C GLU A 211 -6.57 -18.05 -9.32
N ILE A 212 -6.92 -17.33 -8.25
CA ILE A 212 -8.28 -16.85 -7.97
C ILE A 212 -8.33 -15.33 -8.08
N GLY A 213 -9.18 -14.82 -8.95
CA GLY A 213 -9.15 -13.44 -9.43
C GLY A 213 -8.21 -13.35 -10.63
N SER A 214 -8.74 -13.02 -11.81
CA SER A 214 -7.95 -13.08 -13.05
C SER A 214 -7.74 -11.70 -13.65
N GLY A 215 -6.50 -11.43 -14.07
CA GLY A 215 -6.18 -10.34 -15.01
C GLY A 215 -5.38 -10.82 -16.22
N GLY A 216 -5.12 -12.13 -16.31
CA GLY A 216 -4.25 -12.75 -17.31
C GLY A 216 -2.75 -12.51 -17.10
N TYR A 217 -2.33 -11.31 -16.67
CA TYR A 217 -0.90 -10.97 -16.55
C TYR A 217 -0.17 -11.85 -15.53
N ASN A 218 -0.70 -11.98 -14.32
CA ASN A 218 -0.08 -12.80 -13.28
C ASN A 218 -0.13 -14.29 -13.64
N ALA A 219 -1.24 -14.77 -14.24
CA ALA A 219 -1.29 -16.12 -14.81
C ALA A 219 -0.21 -16.40 -15.86
N ALA A 220 0.12 -15.42 -16.71
CA ALA A 220 1.23 -15.55 -17.67
C ALA A 220 2.59 -15.60 -16.97
N LEU A 221 2.82 -14.77 -15.94
CA LEU A 221 4.04 -14.84 -15.12
C LEU A 221 4.18 -16.22 -14.45
N LEU A 222 3.08 -16.74 -13.89
CA LEU A 222 3.05 -18.08 -13.31
C LEU A 222 3.38 -19.15 -14.34
N ALA A 223 2.85 -19.04 -15.56
CA ALA A 223 3.11 -19.98 -16.65
C ALA A 223 4.59 -20.03 -17.05
N GLU A 224 5.27 -18.89 -17.07
CA GLU A 224 6.73 -18.83 -17.26
C GLU A 224 7.49 -19.52 -16.13
N VAL A 225 7.12 -19.26 -14.88
CA VAL A 225 7.83 -19.82 -13.71
C VAL A 225 7.67 -21.34 -13.62
N VAL A 226 6.47 -21.88 -13.87
CA VAL A 226 6.22 -23.32 -13.82
C VAL A 226 6.68 -24.04 -15.09
N GLY A 227 6.91 -23.30 -16.17
CA GLY A 227 7.40 -23.83 -17.44
C GLY A 227 6.41 -24.76 -18.15
N PRO A 228 6.84 -25.37 -19.28
CA PRO A 228 5.95 -26.12 -20.18
C PRO A 228 5.40 -27.43 -19.60
N ALA A 229 6.00 -27.96 -18.54
CA ALA A 229 5.50 -29.14 -17.83
C ALA A 229 4.49 -28.79 -16.73
N GLY A 230 4.39 -27.50 -16.37
CA GLY A 230 3.45 -27.02 -15.37
C GLY A 230 2.07 -26.72 -15.95
N MET A 231 1.15 -26.34 -15.07
CA MET A 231 -0.21 -26.00 -15.47
C MET A 231 -0.69 -24.80 -14.66
N VAL A 232 -1.29 -23.82 -15.33
CA VAL A 232 -1.92 -22.66 -14.68
C VAL A 232 -3.38 -22.60 -15.07
N VAL A 233 -4.24 -22.63 -14.05
CA VAL A 233 -5.68 -22.33 -14.15
C VAL A 233 -5.90 -21.00 -13.45
N THR A 234 -6.61 -20.07 -14.09
CA THR A 234 -7.00 -18.79 -13.50
C THR A 234 -8.50 -18.62 -13.59
N VAL A 235 -9.15 -18.29 -12.47
CA VAL A 235 -10.61 -18.15 -12.38
C VAL A 235 -11.02 -16.73 -12.05
N ASP A 236 -12.09 -16.25 -12.68
CA ASP A 236 -12.74 -14.99 -12.31
C ASP A 236 -14.26 -15.10 -12.52
N ILE A 237 -15.03 -14.40 -11.70
CA ILE A 237 -16.50 -14.42 -11.76
C ILE A 237 -17.05 -13.53 -12.90
N ASP A 238 -16.32 -12.48 -13.27
CA ASP A 238 -16.73 -11.51 -14.29
C ASP A 238 -16.35 -12.00 -15.70
N ALA A 239 -17.37 -12.22 -16.53
CA ALA A 239 -17.19 -12.72 -17.90
C ALA A 239 -16.31 -11.80 -18.78
N GLN A 240 -16.37 -10.48 -18.58
CA GLN A 240 -15.56 -9.54 -19.34
C GLN A 240 -14.09 -9.60 -18.91
N VAL A 241 -13.84 -9.76 -17.61
CA VAL A 241 -12.48 -9.93 -17.07
C VAL A 241 -11.85 -11.20 -17.65
N VAL A 242 -12.58 -12.33 -17.66
CA VAL A 242 -12.12 -13.58 -18.28
C VAL A 242 -11.87 -13.43 -19.79
N ALA A 243 -12.76 -12.75 -20.51
CA ALA A 243 -12.59 -12.51 -21.94
C ALA A 243 -11.33 -11.66 -22.25
N ASN A 244 -11.08 -10.63 -21.44
CA ASN A 244 -9.89 -9.80 -21.54
C ASN A 244 -8.62 -10.60 -21.20
N ALA A 245 -8.65 -11.42 -20.14
CA ALA A 245 -7.55 -12.30 -19.76
C ALA A 245 -7.20 -13.27 -20.90
N ARG A 246 -8.19 -13.96 -21.49
CA ARG A 246 -7.98 -14.85 -22.65
C ARG A 246 -7.35 -14.13 -23.84
N THR A 247 -7.82 -12.92 -24.14
CA THR A 247 -7.29 -12.11 -25.24
C THR A 247 -5.84 -11.70 -24.98
N GLY A 248 -5.55 -11.22 -23.76
CA GLY A 248 -4.19 -10.84 -23.34
C GLY A 248 -3.23 -12.04 -23.37
N LEU A 249 -3.66 -13.18 -22.81
CA LEU A 249 -2.89 -14.43 -22.80
C LEU A 249 -2.57 -14.90 -24.22
N ALA A 250 -3.55 -14.94 -25.12
CA ALA A 250 -3.33 -15.34 -26.51
C ALA A 250 -2.35 -14.39 -27.24
N ARG A 251 -2.49 -13.08 -27.05
CA ARG A 251 -1.58 -12.07 -27.65
C ARG A 251 -0.16 -12.13 -27.08
N ALA A 252 -0.03 -12.47 -25.80
CA ALA A 252 1.25 -12.59 -25.13
C ALA A 252 1.95 -13.95 -25.36
N GLY A 253 1.28 -14.91 -26.04
CA GLY A 253 1.86 -16.22 -26.35
C GLY A 253 1.62 -17.31 -25.30
N TYR A 254 0.59 -17.16 -24.46
CA TYR A 254 0.23 -18.10 -23.39
C TYR A 254 -1.14 -18.77 -23.58
N PRO A 255 -1.47 -19.36 -24.76
CA PRO A 255 -2.78 -20.00 -24.98
C PRO A 255 -3.02 -21.23 -24.10
N GLN A 256 -1.96 -21.81 -23.51
CA GLN A 256 -2.02 -22.96 -22.61
C GLN A 256 -2.59 -22.63 -21.22
N VAL A 257 -2.63 -21.35 -20.83
CA VAL A 257 -3.21 -20.92 -19.55
C VAL A 257 -4.73 -21.00 -19.63
N GLN A 258 -5.34 -21.75 -18.71
CA GLN A 258 -6.78 -21.94 -18.68
C GLN A 258 -7.46 -20.83 -17.90
N ALA A 259 -7.96 -19.81 -18.61
CA ALA A 259 -8.79 -18.75 -18.01
C ALA A 259 -10.28 -19.15 -18.02
N ILE A 260 -10.87 -19.30 -16.84
CA ILE A 260 -12.20 -19.90 -16.64
C ILE A 260 -13.11 -18.90 -15.93
N ARG A 261 -14.37 -18.81 -16.40
CA ARG A 261 -15.40 -18.07 -15.68
C ARG A 261 -16.00 -18.95 -14.60
N ALA A 262 -15.70 -18.66 -13.35
CA ALA A 262 -16.19 -19.38 -12.19
C ALA A 262 -16.17 -18.49 -10.94
N ASP A 263 -16.98 -18.85 -9.94
CA ASP A 263 -16.88 -18.23 -8.63
C ASP A 263 -15.67 -18.82 -7.89
N GLY A 264 -14.68 -17.97 -7.64
CA GLY A 264 -13.40 -18.35 -7.01
C GLY A 264 -13.53 -18.95 -5.62
N GLU A 265 -14.64 -18.72 -4.91
CA GLU A 265 -14.93 -19.34 -3.62
C GLU A 265 -14.81 -20.87 -3.68
N HIS A 266 -15.27 -21.46 -4.79
CA HIS A 266 -15.32 -22.90 -4.98
C HIS A 266 -14.04 -23.47 -5.61
N GLY A 267 -13.05 -22.62 -5.90
CA GLY A 267 -11.84 -22.98 -6.63
C GLY A 267 -12.16 -23.55 -8.02
N TYR A 268 -11.35 -24.52 -8.46
CA TYR A 268 -11.58 -25.28 -9.69
C TYR A 268 -11.06 -26.72 -9.55
N ALA A 269 -11.91 -27.62 -9.07
CA ALA A 269 -11.49 -28.97 -8.67
C ALA A 269 -10.88 -29.81 -9.82
N GLU A 270 -11.33 -29.62 -11.07
CA GLU A 270 -10.88 -30.41 -12.23
C GLU A 270 -9.38 -30.26 -12.53
N GLY A 271 -8.76 -29.14 -12.13
CA GLY A 271 -7.33 -28.92 -12.29
C GLY A 271 -6.47 -29.36 -11.09
N GLY A 272 -7.09 -29.75 -9.97
CA GLY A 272 -6.39 -30.13 -8.75
C GLY A 272 -5.76 -31.53 -8.76
N PRO A 273 -5.03 -31.89 -7.70
CA PRO A 273 -4.57 -31.00 -6.63
C PRO A 273 -3.53 -30.00 -7.16
N TYR A 274 -3.46 -28.83 -6.52
CA TYR A 274 -2.57 -27.72 -6.89
C TYR A 274 -1.39 -27.63 -5.94
N ASP A 275 -0.18 -27.43 -6.48
CA ASP A 275 1.01 -27.12 -5.68
C ASP A 275 0.91 -25.73 -5.04
N ALA A 276 0.20 -24.80 -5.69
CA ALA A 276 -0.11 -23.50 -5.12
C ALA A 276 -1.51 -23.02 -5.51
N VAL A 277 -2.20 -22.39 -4.56
CA VAL A 277 -3.37 -21.53 -4.82
C VAL A 277 -2.99 -20.10 -4.50
N ILE A 278 -3.08 -19.20 -5.48
CA ILE A 278 -2.71 -17.79 -5.35
C ILE A 278 -3.97 -16.96 -5.54
N VAL A 279 -4.37 -16.23 -4.51
CA VAL A 279 -5.59 -15.41 -4.52
C VAL A 279 -5.19 -13.96 -4.77
N THR A 280 -5.71 -13.33 -5.81
CA THR A 280 -5.39 -11.94 -6.19
C THR A 280 -6.56 -10.98 -5.93
N VAL A 281 -7.36 -11.31 -4.93
CA VAL A 281 -8.45 -10.48 -4.39
C VAL A 281 -8.37 -10.49 -2.86
N GLU A 282 -8.85 -9.43 -2.21
CA GLU A 282 -9.01 -9.42 -0.76
C GLU A 282 -10.16 -10.35 -0.36
N THR A 283 -9.86 -11.34 0.47
CA THR A 283 -10.86 -12.22 1.10
C THR A 283 -10.85 -12.02 2.61
N SER A 284 -11.97 -12.31 3.29
CA SER A 284 -12.05 -12.31 4.75
C SER A 284 -11.91 -13.71 5.36
N ASP A 285 -11.97 -14.76 4.55
CA ASP A 285 -12.01 -16.16 4.97
C ASP A 285 -11.20 -17.06 4.03
N VAL A 286 -10.97 -18.32 4.44
CA VAL A 286 -10.34 -19.36 3.62
C VAL A 286 -11.34 -20.49 3.38
N PRO A 287 -11.98 -20.54 2.20
CA PRO A 287 -12.97 -21.56 1.84
C PRO A 287 -12.43 -22.99 1.93
N PRO A 288 -13.28 -23.98 2.30
CA PRO A 288 -12.88 -25.39 2.33
C PRO A 288 -12.41 -25.91 0.97
N ALA A 289 -12.91 -25.33 -0.12
CA ALA A 289 -12.50 -25.69 -1.47
C ALA A 289 -11.02 -25.43 -1.72
N TRP A 290 -10.46 -24.34 -1.20
CA TRP A 290 -9.03 -24.02 -1.40
C TRP A 290 -8.15 -24.99 -0.61
N ILE A 291 -8.55 -25.31 0.62
CA ILE A 291 -7.87 -26.30 1.47
C ILE A 291 -7.97 -27.71 0.86
N GLY A 292 -9.13 -28.08 0.32
CA GLY A 292 -9.33 -29.40 -0.28
C GLY A 292 -8.72 -29.58 -1.67
N GLN A 293 -8.36 -28.50 -2.35
CA GLN A 293 -7.77 -28.53 -3.70
C GLN A 293 -6.26 -28.27 -3.72
N VAL A 294 -5.66 -27.78 -2.63
CA VAL A 294 -4.21 -27.67 -2.51
C VAL A 294 -3.60 -29.05 -2.16
N ALA A 295 -2.44 -29.36 -2.74
CA ALA A 295 -1.69 -30.57 -2.42
C ALA A 295 -1.24 -30.55 -0.95
N ALA A 296 -0.91 -31.72 -0.40
CA ALA A 296 -0.51 -31.86 1.02
C ALA A 296 0.68 -30.94 1.39
N ASP A 297 1.69 -30.86 0.51
CA ASP A 297 2.86 -29.97 0.68
C ASP A 297 2.69 -28.63 -0.07
N GLY A 298 1.49 -28.36 -0.57
CA GLY A 298 1.19 -27.15 -1.32
C GLY A 298 1.07 -25.92 -0.44
N VAL A 299 0.84 -24.78 -1.09
CA VAL A 299 0.81 -23.48 -0.43
C VAL A 299 -0.39 -22.67 -0.87
N LEU A 300 -0.96 -21.91 0.06
CA LEU A 300 -1.94 -20.88 -0.25
C LEU A 300 -1.27 -19.51 -0.07
N VAL A 301 -1.31 -18.65 -1.09
CA VAL A 301 -0.86 -17.26 -1.00
C VAL A 301 -2.08 -16.36 -1.10
N ILE A 302 -2.51 -15.80 0.03
CA ILE A 302 -3.85 -15.21 0.18
C ILE A 302 -3.78 -13.81 0.83
N PRO A 303 -4.33 -12.77 0.20
CA PRO A 303 -4.68 -11.51 0.84
C PRO A 303 -5.87 -11.69 1.78
N LEU A 304 -5.58 -11.96 3.06
CA LEU A 304 -6.58 -12.26 4.08
C LEU A 304 -6.82 -11.06 4.99
N ARG A 305 -8.07 -10.63 5.08
CA ARG A 305 -8.51 -9.55 5.96
C ARG A 305 -8.76 -10.06 7.37
N MET A 306 -8.08 -9.44 8.34
CA MET A 306 -8.21 -9.71 9.77
C MET A 306 -8.46 -8.39 10.50
N ARG A 307 -9.69 -8.20 10.99
CA ARG A 307 -10.11 -6.98 11.70
C ARG A 307 -9.84 -5.69 10.92
N GLY A 308 -10.16 -5.73 9.63
CA GLY A 308 -10.01 -4.59 8.72
C GLY A 308 -8.60 -4.42 8.13
N HIS A 309 -7.62 -5.22 8.58
CA HIS A 309 -6.26 -5.24 8.01
C HIS A 309 -6.10 -6.37 7.02
N THR A 310 -5.71 -6.05 5.79
CA THR A 310 -5.43 -7.06 4.77
C THR A 310 -3.94 -7.33 4.70
N ARG A 311 -3.59 -8.61 4.87
CA ARG A 311 -2.21 -9.10 4.71
C ARG A 311 -2.18 -10.25 3.72
N CYS A 312 -1.20 -10.23 2.83
CA CYS A 312 -0.85 -11.37 2.02
C CYS A 312 -0.13 -12.39 2.90
N LEU A 313 -0.81 -13.50 3.18
CA LEU A 313 -0.33 -14.61 3.99
C LEU A 313 0.13 -15.76 3.09
N THR A 314 1.27 -16.35 3.45
CA THR A 314 1.69 -17.65 2.92
C THR A 314 1.29 -18.73 3.92
N LEU A 315 0.25 -19.50 3.60
CA LEU A 315 -0.35 -20.51 4.48
C LEU A 315 0.00 -21.92 4.00
N ARG A 316 0.38 -22.78 4.94
CA ARG A 316 0.61 -24.22 4.70
C ARG A 316 -0.20 -25.05 5.68
N LEU A 317 -0.65 -26.22 5.22
CA LEU A 317 -1.37 -27.16 6.07
C LEU A 317 -0.40 -27.81 7.07
N ASP A 318 -0.78 -27.78 8.35
CA ASP A 318 -0.10 -28.44 9.45
C ASP A 318 -1.14 -29.27 10.22
N GLY A 319 -1.26 -30.54 9.83
CA GLY A 319 -2.32 -31.42 10.34
C GLY A 319 -3.71 -30.97 9.87
N ASP A 320 -4.48 -30.39 10.80
CA ASP A 320 -5.90 -30.02 10.62
C ASP A 320 -6.15 -28.51 10.51
N HIS A 321 -5.08 -27.70 10.44
CA HIS A 321 -5.15 -26.25 10.35
C HIS A 321 -4.02 -25.68 9.49
N LEU A 322 -4.14 -24.40 9.12
CA LEU A 322 -3.13 -23.69 8.35
C LEU A 322 -2.25 -22.85 9.26
N VAL A 323 -0.97 -22.78 8.95
CA VAL A 323 0.01 -21.93 9.64
C VAL A 323 0.59 -20.92 8.65
N ALA A 324 0.58 -19.64 9.05
CA ALA A 324 1.19 -18.58 8.25
C ALA A 324 2.72 -18.57 8.45
N GLY A 325 3.46 -18.55 7.34
CA GLY A 325 4.91 -18.38 7.33
C GLY A 325 5.34 -16.91 7.16
N ALA A 326 4.81 -16.24 6.13
CA ALA A 326 5.04 -14.82 5.85
C ALA A 326 3.70 -14.06 5.89
N ALA A 327 3.76 -12.79 6.31
CA ALA A 327 2.59 -11.92 6.42
C ALA A 327 2.95 -10.47 6.06
N LEU A 328 2.66 -10.05 4.83
CA LEU A 328 2.95 -8.71 4.32
C LEU A 328 1.66 -7.91 4.15
N GLN A 329 1.59 -6.67 4.62
CA GLN A 329 0.43 -5.82 4.37
C GLN A 329 0.30 -5.47 2.90
N CYS A 330 -0.93 -5.50 2.42
CA CYS A 330 -1.26 -5.22 1.03
C CYS A 330 -2.72 -4.75 0.91
N GLY A 331 -3.05 -4.23 -0.27
CA GLY A 331 -4.42 -3.90 -0.65
C GLY A 331 -4.78 -4.61 -1.95
N PHE A 332 -6.02 -5.07 -2.05
CA PHE A 332 -6.59 -5.70 -3.23
C PHE A 332 -8.03 -5.25 -3.45
N VAL A 333 -8.55 -5.46 -4.68
CA VAL A 333 -10.00 -5.40 -4.90
C VAL A 333 -10.68 -6.52 -4.12
N SER A 334 -11.89 -6.27 -3.62
CA SER A 334 -12.59 -7.24 -2.77
C SER A 334 -13.12 -8.44 -3.54
N MET A 335 -13.08 -9.61 -2.88
CA MET A 335 -13.73 -10.83 -3.33
C MET A 335 -15.22 -10.57 -3.64
N GLN A 336 -15.70 -11.15 -4.73
CA GLN A 336 -17.08 -11.10 -5.20
C GLN A 336 -17.69 -12.50 -5.16
N GLY A 337 -18.99 -12.62 -5.44
CA GLY A 337 -19.68 -13.91 -5.43
C GLY A 337 -19.96 -14.41 -4.00
N TYR A 338 -19.86 -15.72 -3.80
CA TYR A 338 -20.26 -16.38 -2.56
C TYR A 338 -19.37 -16.03 -1.36
N GLY A 339 -18.07 -15.83 -1.61
CA GLY A 339 -17.08 -15.41 -0.61
C GLY A 339 -17.12 -13.92 -0.28
N ARG A 340 -18.09 -13.17 -0.83
CA ARG A 340 -18.19 -11.73 -0.61
C ARG A 340 -18.61 -11.44 0.84
N ASP A 341 -17.73 -10.75 1.56
CA ASP A 341 -17.96 -10.31 2.94
C ASP A 341 -17.59 -8.83 3.10
N PRO A 342 -18.53 -7.89 2.89
CA PRO A 342 -18.25 -6.46 3.00
C PRO A 342 -18.17 -6.04 4.48
N ALA A 343 -17.11 -5.31 4.84
CA ALA A 343 -17.05 -4.65 6.14
C ALA A 343 -18.16 -3.58 6.27
N ARG A 344 -18.72 -3.43 7.48
CA ARG A 344 -19.69 -2.39 7.81
C ARG A 344 -18.99 -1.02 7.76
N ARG A 345 -19.65 -0.03 7.19
CA ARG A 345 -19.15 1.33 7.06
C ARG A 345 -20.05 2.27 7.83
N ILE A 346 -19.48 3.03 8.76
CA ILE A 346 -20.18 3.99 9.61
C ILE A 346 -19.67 5.39 9.24
N PRO A 347 -20.43 6.13 8.41
CA PRO A 347 -20.09 7.52 8.07
C PRO A 347 -20.06 8.39 9.32
N LEU A 348 -18.91 8.96 9.62
CA LEU A 348 -18.76 9.97 10.68
C LEU A 348 -18.88 11.39 10.10
N ARG A 349 -18.54 11.57 8.83
CA ARG A 349 -18.73 12.83 8.10
C ARG A 349 -18.87 12.57 6.60
N GLY A 350 -20.07 12.14 6.18
CA GLY A 350 -20.29 11.70 4.79
C GLY A 350 -19.25 10.65 4.37
N ASP A 351 -18.68 10.80 3.18
CA ASP A 351 -17.59 9.95 2.70
C ASP A 351 -16.19 10.44 3.11
N ASP A 352 -16.10 11.60 3.78
CA ASP A 352 -14.83 12.24 4.13
C ASP A 352 -14.23 11.68 5.42
N ALA A 353 -15.03 11.10 6.30
CA ALA A 353 -14.57 10.34 7.46
C ALA A 353 -15.49 9.13 7.68
N VAL A 354 -14.93 7.93 7.59
CA VAL A 354 -15.67 6.67 7.69
C VAL A 354 -14.96 5.72 8.63
N LEU A 355 -15.69 5.20 9.60
CA LEU A 355 -15.24 4.09 10.43
C LEU A 355 -15.66 2.76 9.78
N VAL A 356 -14.70 1.87 9.57
CA VAL A 356 -14.89 0.56 8.94
C VAL A 356 -14.78 -0.53 10.01
N LEU A 357 -15.84 -1.34 10.14
CA LEU A 357 -15.95 -2.43 11.09
C LEU A 357 -16.02 -3.76 10.36
N ASP A 358 -14.97 -4.58 10.54
CA ASP A 358 -14.88 -5.92 9.95
C ASP A 358 -15.42 -7.02 10.89
N ASP A 359 -15.51 -6.73 12.20
CA ASP A 359 -16.16 -7.62 13.15
C ASP A 359 -17.68 -7.40 13.12
N PRO A 360 -18.48 -8.40 12.72
CA PRO A 360 -19.93 -8.26 12.64
C PRO A 360 -20.60 -8.12 14.01
N THR A 361 -19.92 -8.52 15.09
CA THR A 361 -20.49 -8.50 16.44
C THR A 361 -20.36 -7.14 17.13
N THR A 362 -19.37 -6.33 16.74
CA THR A 362 -19.17 -4.98 17.27
C THR A 362 -20.39 -4.09 16.95
N GLN A 363 -21.07 -3.62 17.99
CA GLN A 363 -22.20 -2.68 17.88
C GLN A 363 -21.74 -1.26 18.19
N VAL A 364 -22.25 -0.30 17.42
CA VAL A 364 -21.99 1.14 17.61
C VAL A 364 -23.25 1.94 17.33
N ASP A 365 -23.40 3.06 18.03
CA ASP A 365 -24.38 4.10 17.75
C ASP A 365 -23.74 5.13 16.80
N GLY A 366 -24.08 5.01 15.51
CA GLY A 366 -23.54 5.89 14.48
C GLY A 366 -23.97 7.36 14.61
N ASP A 367 -25.09 7.66 15.27
CA ASP A 367 -25.50 9.04 15.56
C ASP A 367 -24.66 9.61 16.71
N ALA A 368 -24.46 8.83 17.76
CA ALA A 368 -23.62 9.23 18.89
C ALA A 368 -22.16 9.42 18.47
N LEU A 369 -21.59 8.51 17.66
CA LEU A 369 -20.23 8.65 17.13
C LEU A 369 -20.06 9.90 16.23
N ARG A 370 -21.12 10.33 15.54
CA ARG A 370 -21.12 11.59 14.78
C ARG A 370 -21.16 12.79 15.70
N ALA A 371 -22.06 12.79 16.69
CA ALA A 371 -22.16 13.86 17.68
C ALA A 371 -20.87 13.98 18.54
N ALA A 372 -20.15 12.89 18.73
CA ALA A 372 -18.87 12.86 19.44
C ALA A 372 -17.78 13.74 18.81
N LEU A 373 -17.92 14.11 17.53
CA LEU A 373 -17.01 15.02 16.82
C LEU A 373 -17.28 16.51 17.08
N ASP A 374 -18.44 16.87 17.65
CA ASP A 374 -18.81 18.27 17.93
C ASP A 374 -17.92 18.91 19.02
N PRO A 375 -17.67 18.28 20.18
CA PRO A 375 -16.70 18.80 21.13
C PRO A 375 -15.25 18.56 20.67
N PRO A 376 -14.27 19.35 21.16
CA PRO A 376 -12.86 19.08 20.93
C PRO A 376 -12.46 17.69 21.45
N GLY A 377 -11.71 16.94 20.64
CA GLY A 377 -11.19 15.64 21.04
C GLY A 377 -10.08 15.72 22.10
N VAL A 378 -9.82 14.59 22.72
CA VAL A 378 -8.78 14.41 23.74
C VAL A 378 -7.50 13.90 23.08
N LEU A 379 -6.46 14.72 23.06
CA LEU A 379 -5.15 14.36 22.51
C LEU A 379 -4.18 13.91 23.61
N ARG A 380 -3.61 12.72 23.47
CA ARG A 380 -2.56 12.19 24.35
C ARG A 380 -1.33 11.79 23.54
N TRP A 381 -0.14 12.03 24.08
CA TRP A 381 1.14 11.70 23.43
C TRP A 381 1.86 10.62 24.23
N SER A 382 2.32 9.57 23.55
CA SER A 382 3.08 8.48 24.16
C SER A 382 4.57 8.83 24.22
N PRO A 383 5.38 8.17 25.07
CA PRO A 383 6.83 8.27 24.98
C PRO A 383 7.41 7.55 23.74
N VAL A 384 6.59 6.79 23.00
CA VAL A 384 7.04 5.94 21.89
C VAL A 384 7.32 6.78 20.65
N THR A 385 8.50 6.56 20.06
CA THR A 385 8.94 7.25 18.84
C THR A 385 9.42 6.27 17.78
N ALA A 386 9.22 6.58 16.50
CA ALA A 386 9.72 5.79 15.37
C ALA A 386 10.34 6.67 14.29
N ALA A 387 11.33 6.11 13.59
CA ALA A 387 11.86 6.70 12.38
C ALA A 387 10.99 6.30 11.18
N LEU A 388 10.94 7.13 10.13
CA LEU A 388 10.11 6.88 8.95
C LEU A 388 10.57 5.70 8.10
N ASP A 389 11.85 5.33 8.17
CA ASP A 389 12.43 4.18 7.48
C ASP A 389 12.13 2.85 8.20
N ASP A 390 11.61 2.89 9.43
CA ASP A 390 11.12 1.74 10.19
C ASP A 390 9.70 1.37 9.74
N GLY A 391 9.49 1.17 8.43
CA GLY A 391 8.18 0.78 7.86
C GLY A 391 7.60 -0.47 8.54
N SER A 392 8.47 -1.37 9.02
CA SER A 392 8.12 -2.54 9.83
C SER A 392 7.41 -2.21 11.14
N ALA A 393 7.73 -1.09 11.78
CA ALA A 393 7.10 -0.69 13.03
C ALA A 393 5.63 -0.34 12.85
N PHE A 394 5.26 0.36 11.78
CA PHE A 394 3.87 0.72 11.49
C PHE A 394 3.01 -0.51 11.23
N GLU A 395 3.55 -1.44 10.45
CA GLU A 395 2.94 -2.73 10.17
C GLU A 395 2.66 -3.53 11.46
N SER A 396 3.70 -3.64 12.29
CA SER A 396 3.64 -4.41 13.54
C SER A 396 2.67 -3.80 14.55
N VAL A 397 2.68 -2.47 14.73
CA VAL A 397 1.79 -1.80 15.70
C VAL A 397 0.32 -1.88 15.27
N HIS A 398 0.03 -1.77 13.98
CA HIS A 398 -1.33 -1.92 13.46
C HIS A 398 -1.91 -3.29 13.76
N LEU A 399 -1.13 -4.35 13.49
CA LEU A 399 -1.54 -5.72 13.78
C LEU A 399 -1.64 -5.99 15.28
N TRP A 400 -0.74 -5.40 16.08
CA TRP A 400 -0.81 -5.49 17.54
C TRP A 400 -2.11 -4.90 18.06
N LEU A 401 -2.47 -3.68 17.67
CA LEU A 401 -3.70 -3.03 18.11
C LEU A 401 -4.94 -3.77 17.64
N ALA A 402 -4.95 -4.26 16.39
CA ALA A 402 -6.03 -5.08 15.87
C ALA A 402 -6.19 -6.37 16.69
N SER A 403 -5.09 -6.96 17.17
CA SER A 403 -5.11 -8.22 17.93
C SER A 403 -5.60 -8.11 19.38
N GLN A 404 -5.99 -6.93 19.84
CA GLN A 404 -6.47 -6.76 21.21
C GLN A 404 -7.93 -7.23 21.34
N PRO A 405 -8.33 -7.80 22.50
CA PRO A 405 -9.69 -8.30 22.74
C PRO A 405 -10.67 -7.16 23.05
N ARG A 406 -10.72 -6.15 22.18
CA ARG A 406 -11.53 -4.93 22.31
C ARG A 406 -12.31 -4.65 21.02
N PRO A 407 -13.41 -3.90 21.09
CA PRO A 407 -14.03 -3.34 19.89
C PRO A 407 -13.01 -2.48 19.12
N TYR A 408 -12.94 -2.70 17.81
CA TYR A 408 -11.89 -2.15 16.96
C TYR A 408 -12.44 -1.88 15.56
N GLY A 409 -11.95 -0.81 14.94
CA GLY A 409 -12.22 -0.49 13.55
C GLY A 409 -11.05 0.22 12.89
N ILE A 410 -11.25 0.51 11.61
CA ILE A 410 -10.33 1.29 10.79
C ILE A 410 -10.97 2.63 10.49
N LEU A 411 -10.32 3.72 10.87
CA LEU A 411 -10.73 5.06 10.47
C LEU A 411 -10.07 5.41 9.14
N THR A 412 -10.91 5.75 8.16
CA THR A 412 -10.50 6.28 6.86
C THR A 412 -10.93 7.74 6.77
N VAL A 413 -10.05 8.63 6.33
CA VAL A 413 -10.34 10.07 6.18
C VAL A 413 -9.82 10.66 4.87
N ASP A 414 -10.51 11.68 4.39
CA ASP A 414 -9.98 12.66 3.45
C ASP A 414 -9.27 13.77 4.24
N ARG A 415 -7.93 13.73 4.26
CA ARG A 415 -7.11 14.68 5.04
C ARG A 415 -7.37 16.15 4.70
N GLU A 416 -7.70 16.47 3.45
CA GLU A 416 -7.93 17.86 3.06
C GLU A 416 -9.28 18.34 3.61
N LYS A 417 -10.31 17.51 3.52
CA LYS A 417 -11.66 17.86 3.94
C LYS A 417 -11.91 17.71 5.44
N THR A 418 -11.11 16.90 6.13
CA THR A 418 -11.16 16.72 7.59
C THR A 418 -10.06 17.49 8.32
N ALA A 419 -9.31 18.36 7.62
CA ALA A 419 -8.23 19.14 8.20
C ALA A 419 -8.70 19.94 9.43
N GLY A 420 -7.94 19.87 10.52
CA GLY A 420 -8.26 20.55 11.78
C GLY A 420 -9.36 19.87 12.61
N LEU A 421 -10.07 18.89 12.06
CA LEU A 421 -11.00 18.05 12.80
C LEU A 421 -10.38 16.69 13.15
N LEU A 422 -9.86 15.98 12.15
CA LEU A 422 -9.24 14.67 12.29
C LEU A 422 -7.81 14.71 11.73
N ASP A 423 -6.88 14.12 12.47
CA ASP A 423 -5.46 14.02 12.10
C ASP A 423 -4.90 12.61 12.37
N PRO A 424 -5.36 11.59 11.62
CA PRO A 424 -4.93 10.22 11.83
C PRO A 424 -3.54 9.96 11.22
N GLN A 425 -2.80 9.07 11.89
CA GLN A 425 -1.46 8.62 11.50
C GLN A 425 -1.42 8.14 10.04
N ASP A 426 -2.45 7.39 9.63
CA ASP A 426 -2.67 6.93 8.27
C ASP A 426 -4.08 7.36 7.84
N ARG A 427 -4.26 7.74 6.57
CA ARG A 427 -5.57 8.22 6.09
C ARG A 427 -6.51 7.11 5.61
N PHE A 428 -5.98 5.93 5.34
CA PHE A 428 -6.72 4.79 4.81
C PHE A 428 -6.91 3.69 5.85
N PHE A 429 -5.88 3.47 6.68
CA PHE A 429 -5.77 2.31 7.57
C PHE A 429 -5.48 2.71 9.02
N CYS A 430 -6.17 3.71 9.57
CA CYS A 430 -5.88 4.14 10.95
C CYS A 430 -6.52 3.22 11.99
N PRO A 431 -5.71 2.55 12.85
CA PRO A 431 -6.24 1.76 13.97
C PRO A 431 -7.09 2.60 14.92
N THR A 432 -8.27 2.10 15.25
CA THR A 432 -9.24 2.82 16.10
C THR A 432 -9.87 1.88 17.14
N LEU A 433 -9.71 2.21 18.43
CA LEU A 433 -10.48 1.58 19.52
C LEU A 433 -11.83 2.26 19.68
N LEU A 434 -12.83 1.50 20.10
CA LEU A 434 -14.23 1.93 20.08
C LEU A 434 -14.97 1.53 21.36
N THR A 435 -15.92 2.35 21.76
CA THR A 435 -17.15 1.93 22.46
C THR A 435 -18.33 2.06 21.50
N ASP A 436 -19.55 1.92 22.01
CA ASP A 436 -20.76 2.19 21.22
C ASP A 436 -20.88 3.66 20.80
N ASP A 437 -20.45 4.60 21.64
CA ASP A 437 -20.63 6.06 21.45
C ASP A 437 -19.32 6.88 21.36
N SER A 438 -18.16 6.24 21.50
CA SER A 438 -16.85 6.89 21.58
C SER A 438 -15.81 6.14 20.75
N PHE A 439 -14.76 6.86 20.34
CA PHE A 439 -13.65 6.25 19.61
C PHE A 439 -12.34 6.96 19.88
N ALA A 440 -11.21 6.24 19.79
CA ALA A 440 -9.88 6.84 19.78
C ALA A 440 -9.02 6.18 18.71
N TYR A 441 -8.22 6.98 18.00
CA TYR A 441 -7.39 6.52 16.90
C TYR A 441 -5.93 6.98 17.05
N LEU A 442 -5.01 6.33 16.33
CA LEU A 442 -3.60 6.71 16.31
C LEU A 442 -3.32 8.01 15.54
N THR A 443 -2.52 8.90 16.12
CA THR A 443 -1.98 10.10 15.45
C THR A 443 -0.45 10.14 15.57
N LEU A 444 0.18 10.99 14.76
CA LEU A 444 1.62 11.21 14.79
C LEU A 444 1.92 12.69 14.80
N ARG A 445 2.98 13.07 15.50
CA ARG A 445 3.65 14.35 15.28
C ARG A 445 5.12 14.16 15.00
N ARG A 446 5.66 15.03 14.16
CA ARG A 446 7.09 15.10 13.94
C ARG A 446 7.77 15.65 15.18
N GLN A 447 8.72 14.92 15.75
CA GLN A 447 9.50 15.38 16.89
C GLN A 447 10.80 16.05 16.45
N ASN A 448 11.46 15.50 15.42
CA ASN A 448 12.64 16.10 14.81
C ASN A 448 12.74 15.71 13.32
N ALA A 449 13.91 15.92 12.70
CA ALA A 449 14.11 15.67 11.28
C ALA A 449 13.82 14.21 10.87
N GLU A 450 14.07 13.26 11.78
CA GLU A 450 14.13 11.82 11.50
C GLU A 450 13.09 11.01 12.28
N THR A 451 12.59 11.54 13.41
CA THR A 451 11.70 10.81 14.31
C THR A 451 10.31 11.42 14.43
N TRP A 452 9.35 10.52 14.60
CA TRP A 452 7.95 10.80 14.85
C TRP A 452 7.54 10.21 16.19
N GLN A 453 6.66 10.91 16.88
CA GLN A 453 6.10 10.48 18.16
C GLN A 453 4.67 10.01 17.95
N PHE A 454 4.34 8.85 18.50
CA PHE A 454 2.98 8.34 18.50
C PHE A 454 2.12 9.06 19.54
N GLY A 455 0.89 9.37 19.13
CA GLY A 455 -0.16 9.88 20.00
C GLY A 455 -1.49 9.23 19.66
N THR A 456 -2.51 9.64 20.39
CA THR A 456 -3.86 9.14 20.29
C THR A 456 -4.82 10.31 20.36
N HIS A 457 -5.86 10.30 19.54
CA HIS A 457 -6.92 11.29 19.59
C HIS A 457 -8.25 10.59 19.87
N GLY A 458 -8.91 10.93 20.97
CA GLY A 458 -10.18 10.36 21.41
C GLY A 458 -11.35 11.33 21.27
N TYR A 459 -12.55 10.79 21.00
CA TYR A 459 -13.81 11.52 20.84
C TYR A 459 -14.93 10.75 21.55
N GLY A 460 -15.91 11.50 22.07
CA GLY A 460 -17.07 10.96 22.79
C GLY A 460 -16.87 10.83 24.31
N PRO A 461 -17.89 10.35 25.05
CA PRO A 461 -17.86 10.25 26.51
C PRO A 461 -16.68 9.47 27.09
N ALA A 462 -16.18 8.44 26.38
CA ALA A 462 -15.04 7.62 26.77
C ALA A 462 -13.71 8.03 26.10
N ALA A 463 -13.64 9.21 25.48
CA ALA A 463 -12.47 9.71 24.74
C ALA A 463 -11.17 9.57 25.53
N ASP A 464 -11.18 10.01 26.79
CA ASP A 464 -9.99 10.03 27.64
C ASP A 464 -9.50 8.62 27.99
N THR A 465 -10.44 7.73 28.33
CA THR A 465 -10.17 6.33 28.66
C THR A 465 -9.63 5.56 27.45
N LEU A 466 -10.28 5.69 26.28
CA LEU A 466 -9.83 5.03 25.05
C LEU A 466 -8.47 5.56 24.58
N ALA A 467 -8.23 6.86 24.70
CA ALA A 467 -6.95 7.47 24.36
C ALA A 467 -5.84 6.96 25.30
N ALA A 468 -6.08 6.92 26.62
CA ALA A 468 -5.12 6.37 27.58
C ALA A 468 -4.82 4.89 27.30
N GLU A 469 -5.85 4.09 27.01
CA GLU A 469 -5.68 2.66 26.70
C GLU A 469 -4.84 2.43 25.44
N LEU A 470 -5.06 3.21 24.38
CA LEU A 470 -4.20 3.12 23.19
C LEU A 470 -2.74 3.46 23.51
N ILE A 471 -2.47 4.42 24.39
CA ILE A 471 -1.11 4.76 24.83
C ILE A 471 -0.46 3.59 25.58
N ASP A 472 -1.21 2.92 26.45
CA ASP A 472 -0.72 1.75 27.18
C ASP A 472 -0.39 0.60 26.21
N LEU A 473 -1.28 0.32 25.27
CA LEU A 473 -1.05 -0.69 24.23
C LEU A 473 0.16 -0.36 23.34
N LEU A 474 0.35 0.92 22.98
CA LEU A 474 1.52 1.38 22.24
C LEU A 474 2.81 1.14 23.04
N THR A 475 2.77 1.38 24.35
CA THR A 475 3.92 1.22 25.24
C THR A 475 4.28 -0.26 25.38
N VAL A 476 3.30 -1.14 25.62
CA VAL A 476 3.50 -2.60 25.66
C VAL A 476 4.09 -3.10 24.34
N TRP A 477 3.54 -2.69 23.21
CA TRP A 477 4.08 -3.06 21.91
C TRP A 477 5.52 -2.60 21.73
N HIS A 478 5.82 -1.35 22.09
CA HIS A 478 7.16 -0.80 21.97
C HIS A 478 8.19 -1.59 22.77
N GLU A 479 7.85 -1.96 24.01
CA GLU A 479 8.73 -2.64 24.95
C GLU A 479 8.89 -4.14 24.64
N GLN A 480 7.81 -4.81 24.21
CA GLN A 480 7.77 -6.28 24.17
C GLN A 480 7.72 -6.87 22.76
N HIS A 481 7.24 -6.12 21.76
CA HIS A 481 6.85 -6.70 20.48
C HIS A 481 7.48 -6.04 19.26
N ARG A 482 7.83 -4.75 19.34
CA ARG A 482 8.36 -3.97 18.21
C ARG A 482 9.60 -4.59 17.56
N ALA A 483 10.52 -5.11 18.37
CA ALA A 483 11.75 -5.77 17.91
C ALA A 483 11.63 -7.30 17.81
N GLY A 484 10.44 -7.86 18.06
CA GLY A 484 10.20 -9.30 18.10
C GLY A 484 9.84 -9.90 16.74
N ALA A 485 9.61 -11.22 16.72
CA ALA A 485 9.25 -11.98 15.52
C ALA A 485 7.82 -11.70 14.98
N GLY A 486 7.06 -10.81 15.63
CA GLY A 486 5.64 -10.58 15.33
C GLY A 486 4.73 -11.71 15.85
N PRO A 487 3.43 -11.68 15.51
CA PRO A 487 2.49 -12.69 15.96
C PRO A 487 2.56 -13.95 15.10
N ARG A 488 2.23 -15.08 15.73
CA ARG A 488 1.87 -16.30 14.99
C ARG A 488 0.41 -16.19 14.55
N ILE A 489 0.18 -16.42 13.25
CA ILE A 489 -1.16 -16.47 12.66
C ILE A 489 -1.43 -17.90 12.20
N THR A 490 -2.56 -18.44 12.64
CA THR A 490 -3.04 -19.79 12.30
C THR A 490 -4.50 -19.72 11.91
N VAL A 491 -4.94 -20.54 10.96
CA VAL A 491 -6.31 -20.55 10.45
C VAL A 491 -6.89 -21.96 10.61
N TYR A 492 -7.93 -22.08 11.43
CA TYR A 492 -8.56 -23.35 11.75
C TYR A 492 -9.89 -23.48 11.00
N PRO A 493 -10.11 -24.54 10.21
CA PRO A 493 -11.43 -24.85 9.66
C PRO A 493 -12.52 -24.92 10.75
N THR A 494 -13.74 -24.50 10.42
CA THR A 494 -14.88 -24.59 11.33
C THR A 494 -15.08 -26.05 11.76
N GLY A 495 -15.18 -26.26 13.08
CA GLY A 495 -15.29 -27.59 13.69
C GLY A 495 -13.95 -28.17 14.17
N THR A 496 -12.82 -27.60 13.79
CA THR A 496 -11.51 -27.98 14.35
C THR A 496 -11.38 -27.49 15.79
N ARG A 497 -10.91 -28.38 16.70
CA ARG A 497 -10.68 -28.01 18.10
C ARG A 497 -9.44 -27.13 18.20
N LEU A 498 -9.60 -25.92 18.73
CA LEU A 498 -8.47 -25.04 19.03
C LEU A 498 -7.65 -25.64 20.19
N PRO A 499 -6.31 -25.72 20.09
CA PRO A 499 -5.47 -26.20 21.18
C PRO A 499 -5.55 -25.25 22.39
N ASP A 500 -5.53 -25.80 23.60
CA ASP A 500 -5.42 -24.99 24.81
C ASP A 500 -3.98 -24.48 24.93
N SER A 501 -3.78 -23.20 24.64
CA SER A 501 -2.44 -22.61 24.57
C SER A 501 -1.96 -21.98 25.88
N GLY A 502 -2.86 -21.74 26.85
CA GLY A 502 -2.56 -20.95 28.05
C GLY A 502 -2.07 -19.52 27.75
N ARG A 503 -2.27 -19.06 26.52
CA ARG A 503 -1.82 -17.75 26.02
C ARG A 503 -3.00 -16.90 25.59
N LEU A 504 -2.87 -15.59 25.76
CA LEU A 504 -3.85 -14.66 25.20
C LEU A 504 -3.82 -14.77 23.67
N ARG A 505 -4.99 -14.90 23.08
CA ARG A 505 -5.17 -15.06 21.63
C ARG A 505 -6.38 -14.27 21.19
N LEU A 506 -6.25 -13.59 20.05
CA LEU A 506 -7.41 -13.07 19.35
C LEU A 506 -7.99 -14.17 18.47
N LEU A 507 -9.30 -14.38 18.59
CA LEU A 507 -10.07 -15.22 17.69
C LEU A 507 -10.85 -14.29 16.75
N VAL A 508 -10.70 -14.50 15.45
CA VAL A 508 -11.47 -13.83 14.41
C VAL A 508 -12.31 -14.91 13.73
N PRO A 509 -13.52 -15.18 14.25
CA PRO A 509 -14.41 -16.17 13.66
C PRO A 509 -14.90 -15.68 12.30
N ARG A 510 -14.85 -16.56 11.31
CA ARG A 510 -15.43 -16.39 9.98
C ARG A 510 -16.38 -17.56 9.72
N ARG A 511 -16.88 -17.63 8.50
CA ARG A 511 -17.89 -18.62 8.12
C ARG A 511 -17.30 -20.04 8.03
N HIS A 512 -16.13 -20.15 7.40
CA HIS A 512 -15.44 -21.39 7.09
C HIS A 512 -14.27 -21.66 8.03
N THR A 513 -13.74 -20.61 8.66
CA THR A 513 -12.57 -20.74 9.53
C THR A 513 -12.66 -19.85 10.77
N THR A 514 -11.78 -20.10 11.73
CA THR A 514 -11.42 -19.15 12.78
C THR A 514 -9.94 -18.82 12.62
N ILE A 515 -9.65 -17.54 12.40
CA ILE A 515 -8.27 -17.04 12.35
C ILE A 515 -7.85 -16.75 13.79
N VAL A 516 -6.68 -17.26 14.18
CA VAL A 516 -6.13 -17.13 15.53
C VAL A 516 -4.81 -16.37 15.44
N ILE A 517 -4.72 -15.27 16.17
CA ILE A 517 -3.53 -14.43 16.26
C ILE A 517 -2.99 -14.51 17.68
N THR A 518 -1.73 -14.94 17.82
CA THR A 518 -1.07 -15.09 19.12
C THR A 518 0.28 -14.37 19.13
N TRP A 519 0.48 -13.47 20.08
CA TRP A 519 1.77 -12.80 20.27
C TRP A 519 2.66 -13.58 21.25
N PRO A 520 3.98 -13.62 21.05
CA PRO A 520 4.91 -14.18 22.02
C PRO A 520 4.82 -13.46 23.38
N GLY A 521 4.95 -14.19 24.49
CA GLY A 521 5.06 -13.61 25.84
C GLY A 521 3.75 -13.21 26.53
N GLN A 522 2.58 -13.44 25.90
CA GLN A 522 1.28 -13.16 26.50
C GLN A 522 0.70 -14.43 27.15
N GLU A 523 0.91 -14.61 28.46
CA GLU A 523 0.25 -15.65 29.25
C GLU A 523 -1.19 -15.23 29.62
N GLN A 524 -2.09 -16.21 29.78
CA GLN A 524 -3.52 -15.99 30.06
C GLN A 524 -3.82 -15.42 31.45
#